data_AF-A0A9D8JXJ4-F1
#
_entry.id   AF-A0A9D8JXJ4-F1
#
_cell.length_a   1.000
_cell.length_b   1.000
_cell.length_c   1.000
_cell.angle_alpha   90.00
_cell.angle_beta   90.00
_cell.angle_gamma   90.00
#
_symmetry.space_group_name_H-M   'P 1'
#
loop_
_entity.id
_entity.type
_entity.pdbx_description
1 polymer ?
#
loop_
_entity_poly.entity_id
_entity_poly.type
_entity_poly.pdbx_seq_one_letter_code
_entity_poly.pdbx_strand_id
1 'polypeptide(L)'
;METEMDKATRAKLISRYKGGYDDVVKALKRVGPTKLDIRPAPGEWSPRDVVHHLADAEMTSAVRLRRLIAEHRPTIVGYDQDEFARRLYYSRPIKASLAAFKAARQATGELLDRLTEDQWAREGTHTESGRYTVEDWLKIYAAHAHDHARQIINAVKKPRRAVS
;
A
#
# COMPACT_ATOMS: atom_id res chain seq x y z
N MET A 1 1.24 13.06 -24.80
CA MET A 1 2.36 13.13 -23.84
C MET A 1 1.76 13.33 -22.47
N GLU A 2 1.82 12.31 -21.62
CA GLU A 2 1.48 12.50 -20.21
C GLU A 2 2.55 13.43 -19.63
N THR A 3 2.14 14.55 -19.04
CA THR A 3 3.05 15.55 -18.48
C THR A 3 3.80 14.94 -17.30
N GLU A 4 5.13 15.05 -17.31
CA GLU A 4 5.97 14.66 -16.16
C GLU A 4 5.47 15.33 -14.87
N MET A 5 5.46 14.58 -13.77
CA MET A 5 4.97 15.11 -12.50
C MET A 5 5.93 16.17 -11.95
N ASP A 6 5.43 17.40 -11.75
CA ASP A 6 6.27 18.45 -11.18
C ASP A 6 6.71 18.15 -9.73
N LYS A 7 7.79 18.81 -9.30
CA LYS A 7 8.37 18.66 -7.96
C LYS A 7 7.37 18.93 -6.83
N ALA A 8 6.47 19.89 -7.00
CA ALA A 8 5.49 20.24 -5.97
C ALA A 8 4.45 19.13 -5.79
N THR A 9 4.07 18.48 -6.88
CA THR A 9 3.14 17.36 -6.92
C THR A 9 3.79 16.11 -6.34
N ARG A 10 5.05 15.83 -6.70
CA ARG A 10 5.85 14.77 -6.05
C ARG A 10 5.94 14.99 -4.54
N ALA A 11 6.26 16.20 -4.09
CA ALA A 11 6.35 16.52 -2.67
C ALA A 11 5.03 16.26 -1.91
N LYS A 12 3.88 16.63 -2.49
CA LYS A 12 2.55 16.34 -1.92
C LYS A 12 2.31 14.83 -1.82
N LEU A 13 2.62 14.07 -2.86
CA LEU A 13 2.44 12.61 -2.86
C LEU A 13 3.41 11.91 -1.91
N ILE A 14 4.65 12.38 -1.76
CA ILE A 14 5.62 11.86 -0.78
C ILE A 14 5.11 12.10 0.64
N SER A 15 4.60 13.31 0.92
CA SER A 15 3.98 13.61 2.22
C SER A 15 2.78 12.69 2.50
N ARG A 16 1.91 12.50 1.50
CA ARG A 16 0.78 11.56 1.58
C ARG A 16 1.26 10.13 1.80
N TYR A 17 2.31 9.68 1.09
CA TYR A 17 2.92 8.37 1.31
C TYR A 17 3.38 8.23 2.77
N LYS A 18 4.17 9.16 3.29
CA LYS A 18 4.68 9.08 4.67
C LYS A 18 3.57 9.04 5.72
N GLY A 19 2.48 9.78 5.53
CA GLY A 19 1.35 9.81 6.47
C GLY A 19 0.47 8.54 6.50
N GLY A 20 0.58 7.66 5.50
CA GLY A 20 -0.32 6.50 5.36
C GLY A 20 -0.31 5.53 6.55
N TYR A 21 0.85 5.33 7.19
CA TYR A 21 0.94 4.45 8.38
C TYR A 21 0.09 4.97 9.54
N ASP A 22 0.16 6.28 9.80
CA ASP A 22 -0.54 6.89 10.93
C ASP A 22 -2.05 6.81 10.75
N ASP A 23 -2.55 6.96 9.54
CA ASP A 23 -3.98 6.87 9.25
C ASP A 23 -4.52 5.44 9.41
N VAL A 24 -3.73 4.42 9.05
CA VAL A 24 -4.04 3.02 9.35
C VAL A 24 -4.08 2.78 10.86
N VAL A 25 -3.10 3.28 11.62
CA VAL A 25 -3.08 3.14 13.09
C VAL A 25 -4.28 3.85 13.73
N LYS A 26 -4.64 5.05 13.26
CA LYS A 26 -5.85 5.76 13.71
C LYS A 26 -7.12 4.96 13.41
N ALA A 27 -7.22 4.37 12.21
CA ALA A 27 -8.34 3.52 11.82
C ALA A 27 -8.47 2.29 12.74
N LEU A 28 -7.37 1.58 13.01
CA LEU A 28 -7.35 0.43 13.93
C LEU A 28 -7.73 0.81 15.35
N LYS A 29 -7.22 1.93 15.87
CA LYS A 29 -7.61 2.46 17.19
C LYS A 29 -9.11 2.76 17.26
N ARG A 30 -9.68 3.34 16.19
CA ARG A 30 -11.11 3.64 16.09
C ARG A 30 -11.96 2.37 16.04
N VAL A 31 -11.50 1.34 15.35
CA VAL A 31 -12.20 0.06 15.21
C VAL A 31 -12.15 -0.74 16.52
N GLY A 32 -11.00 -0.75 17.20
CA GLY A 32 -10.76 -1.50 18.42
C GLY A 32 -10.40 -2.97 18.17
N PRO A 33 -9.68 -3.61 19.12
CA PRO A 33 -9.12 -4.95 18.93
C PRO A 33 -10.18 -6.05 18.79
N THR A 34 -11.37 -5.86 19.37
CA THR A 34 -12.47 -6.85 19.35
C THR A 34 -13.14 -6.99 17.99
N LYS A 35 -12.83 -6.09 17.03
CA LYS A 35 -13.46 -6.05 15.72
C LYS A 35 -12.50 -6.37 14.57
N LEU A 36 -11.27 -6.80 14.88
CA LEU A 36 -10.25 -7.07 13.86
C LEU A 36 -10.64 -8.16 12.87
N ASP A 37 -11.52 -9.07 13.28
CA ASP A 37 -11.92 -10.24 12.51
C ASP A 37 -13.34 -10.10 11.89
N ILE A 38 -13.96 -8.92 12.02
CA ILE A 38 -15.26 -8.66 11.37
C ILE A 38 -15.08 -8.54 9.86
N ARG A 39 -15.86 -9.32 9.11
CA ARG A 39 -15.95 -9.23 7.64
C ARG A 39 -17.26 -8.55 7.25
N PRO A 40 -17.25 -7.54 6.35
CA PRO A 40 -18.47 -6.86 5.94
C PRO A 40 -19.40 -7.74 5.06
N ALA A 41 -18.85 -8.72 4.32
CA ALA A 41 -19.60 -9.72 3.57
C ALA A 41 -18.75 -11.01 3.39
N PRO A 42 -19.34 -12.15 2.98
CA PRO A 42 -18.58 -13.33 2.61
C PRO A 42 -17.55 -13.00 1.51
N GLY A 43 -16.30 -13.41 1.70
CA GLY A 43 -15.19 -13.12 0.78
C GLY A 43 -14.50 -11.76 0.99
N GLU A 44 -15.12 -10.82 1.70
CA GLU A 44 -14.51 -9.51 1.99
C GLU A 44 -13.45 -9.60 3.09
N TRP A 45 -12.45 -8.72 3.00
CA TRP A 45 -11.37 -8.64 3.97
C TRP A 45 -11.81 -8.01 5.29
N SER A 46 -11.36 -8.63 6.39
CA SER A 46 -11.45 -8.07 7.73
C SER A 46 -10.35 -7.02 7.97
N PRO A 47 -10.45 -6.17 9.01
CA PRO A 47 -9.36 -5.28 9.38
C PRO A 47 -8.01 -6.00 9.60
N ARG A 48 -8.02 -7.24 10.10
CA ARG A 48 -6.81 -8.06 10.24
C ARG A 48 -6.19 -8.39 8.88
N ASP A 49 -7.00 -8.86 7.93
CA ASP A 49 -6.54 -9.18 6.58
C ASP A 49 -5.91 -7.96 5.92
N VAL A 50 -6.56 -6.79 6.05
CA VAL A 50 -6.05 -5.52 5.51
C VAL A 50 -4.68 -5.16 6.10
N VAL A 51 -4.44 -5.41 7.38
CA VAL A 51 -3.13 -5.13 8.00
C VAL A 51 -2.04 -6.06 7.47
N HIS A 52 -2.34 -7.34 7.26
CA HIS A 52 -1.37 -8.27 6.67
C HIS A 52 -1.10 -7.94 5.21
N HIS A 53 -2.14 -7.63 4.43
CA HIS A 53 -2.00 -7.13 3.07
C HIS A 53 -1.11 -5.89 2.99
N LEU A 54 -1.34 -4.89 3.87
CA LEU A 54 -0.50 -3.69 3.90
C LEU A 54 0.97 -4.01 4.18
N ALA A 55 1.26 -4.99 5.04
CA ALA A 55 2.64 -5.39 5.26
C ALA A 55 3.25 -6.00 3.99
N ASP A 56 2.58 -6.97 3.38
CA ASP A 56 3.11 -7.72 2.25
C ASP A 56 3.21 -6.84 0.99
N ALA A 57 2.20 -6.01 0.74
CA ALA A 57 2.18 -5.06 -0.36
C ALA A 57 3.29 -4.01 -0.25
N GLU A 58 3.57 -3.49 0.95
CA GLU A 58 4.53 -2.40 1.15
C GLU A 58 5.96 -2.89 1.20
N MET A 59 6.22 -4.10 1.72
CA MET A 59 7.52 -4.76 1.59
C MET A 59 7.82 -5.07 0.13
N THR A 60 6.84 -5.62 -0.60
CA THR A 60 6.99 -5.90 -2.03
C THR A 60 7.22 -4.62 -2.82
N SER A 61 6.41 -3.59 -2.58
CA SER A 61 6.53 -2.31 -3.29
C SER A 61 7.85 -1.60 -3.01
N ALA A 62 8.36 -1.68 -1.79
CA ALA A 62 9.66 -1.13 -1.42
C ALA A 62 10.80 -1.78 -2.22
N VAL A 63 10.72 -3.10 -2.48
CA VAL A 63 11.66 -3.79 -3.38
C VAL A 63 11.47 -3.32 -4.82
N ARG A 64 10.23 -3.27 -5.32
CA ARG A 64 9.93 -2.80 -6.70
C ARG A 64 10.50 -1.41 -6.98
N LEU A 65 10.35 -0.47 -6.05
CA LEU A 65 10.89 0.88 -6.18
C LEU A 65 12.43 0.88 -6.28
N ARG A 66 13.11 0.12 -5.41
CA ARG A 66 14.58 -0.01 -5.45
C ARG A 66 15.06 -0.54 -6.79
N ARG A 67 14.36 -1.53 -7.34
CA ARG A 67 14.66 -2.07 -8.68
C ARG A 67 14.47 -1.01 -9.76
N LEU A 68 13.35 -0.27 -9.76
CA LEU A 68 13.14 0.83 -10.72
C LEU A 68 14.25 1.89 -10.68
N ILE A 69 14.71 2.23 -9.47
CA ILE A 69 15.76 3.23 -9.27
C ILE A 69 17.14 2.72 -9.71
N ALA A 70 17.48 1.47 -9.38
CA ALA A 70 18.84 0.96 -9.48
C ALA A 70 19.12 0.13 -10.74
N GLU A 71 18.12 -0.56 -11.29
CA GLU A 71 18.28 -1.47 -12.44
C GLU A 71 17.91 -0.75 -13.75
N HIS A 72 18.50 -1.18 -14.87
CA HIS A 72 18.13 -0.68 -16.19
C HIS A 72 16.89 -1.41 -16.71
N ARG A 73 15.78 -0.69 -16.87
CA ARG A 73 14.50 -1.20 -17.42
C ARG A 73 14.06 -2.56 -16.83
N PRO A 74 13.92 -2.68 -15.50
CA PRO A 74 13.63 -3.97 -14.86
C PRO A 74 12.22 -4.47 -15.17
N THR A 75 12.05 -5.80 -15.17
CA THR A 75 10.72 -6.41 -15.08
C THR A 75 10.25 -6.41 -13.62
N ILE A 76 9.12 -5.75 -13.37
CA ILE A 76 8.46 -5.67 -12.07
C ILE A 76 7.35 -6.73 -12.03
N VAL A 77 7.50 -7.72 -11.15
CA VAL A 77 6.60 -8.87 -11.10
C VAL A 77 5.41 -8.56 -10.19
N GLY A 78 4.21 -8.80 -10.72
CA GLY A 78 2.94 -8.79 -10.00
C GLY A 78 2.84 -9.90 -8.93
N TYR A 79 1.78 -9.88 -8.14
CA TYR A 79 1.48 -11.00 -7.24
C TYR A 79 -0.02 -11.07 -7.01
N ASP A 80 -0.51 -12.28 -6.76
CA ASP A 80 -1.90 -12.52 -6.40
C ASP A 80 -2.10 -12.27 -4.89
N GLN A 81 -2.73 -11.13 -4.57
CA GLN A 81 -3.00 -10.71 -3.19
C GLN A 81 -3.98 -11.64 -2.46
N ASP A 82 -4.91 -12.26 -3.20
CA ASP A 82 -5.90 -13.16 -2.61
C ASP A 82 -5.26 -14.50 -2.26
N GLU A 83 -4.37 -15.00 -3.12
CA GLU A 83 -3.55 -16.18 -2.80
C GLU A 83 -2.60 -15.90 -1.63
N PHE A 84 -2.04 -14.70 -1.52
CA PHE A 84 -1.26 -14.30 -0.33
C PHE A 84 -2.12 -14.34 0.93
N ALA A 85 -3.30 -13.71 0.91
CA ALA A 85 -4.21 -13.73 2.05
C ALA A 85 -4.61 -15.16 2.46
N ARG A 86 -4.82 -16.04 1.47
CA ARG A 86 -5.20 -17.44 1.69
C ARG A 86 -4.05 -18.30 2.22
N ARG A 87 -2.82 -18.10 1.74
CA ARG A 87 -1.68 -18.99 2.01
C ARG A 87 -0.72 -18.50 3.08
N LEU A 88 -0.69 -17.20 3.39
CA LEU A 88 0.24 -16.60 4.34
C LEU A 88 -0.36 -16.40 5.73
N TYR A 89 -1.38 -17.18 6.06
CA TYR A 89 -1.97 -17.28 7.40
C TYR A 89 -2.39 -15.92 7.97
N TYR A 90 -3.25 -15.17 7.27
CA TYR A 90 -3.73 -13.86 7.72
C TYR A 90 -4.57 -13.88 9.01
N SER A 91 -4.82 -15.05 9.61
CA SER A 91 -5.36 -15.19 10.97
C SER A 91 -4.34 -14.91 12.08
N ARG A 92 -3.05 -14.76 11.75
CA ARG A 92 -1.96 -14.55 12.72
C ARG A 92 -2.03 -13.18 13.45
N PRO A 93 -1.25 -12.97 14.52
CA PRO A 93 -1.19 -11.68 15.21
C PRO A 93 -0.66 -10.54 14.31
N ILE A 94 -1.32 -9.38 14.34
CA ILE A 94 -1.00 -8.23 13.47
C ILE A 94 0.27 -7.45 13.85
N LYS A 95 0.82 -7.66 15.05
CA LYS A 95 1.91 -6.83 15.61
C LYS A 95 3.14 -6.81 14.69
N ALA A 96 3.56 -7.97 14.20
CA ALA A 96 4.71 -8.08 13.31
C ALA A 96 4.45 -7.41 11.95
N SER A 97 3.25 -7.58 11.39
CA SER A 97 2.86 -6.95 10.12
C SER A 97 2.83 -5.43 10.22
N LEU A 98 2.32 -4.85 11.32
CA LEU A 98 2.39 -3.41 11.54
C LEU A 98 3.83 -2.89 11.62
N ALA A 99 4.75 -3.64 12.25
CA ALA A 99 6.15 -3.26 12.32
C ALA A 99 6.83 -3.31 10.95
N ALA A 100 6.59 -4.36 10.17
CA ALA A 100 7.10 -4.52 8.82
C ALA A 100 6.58 -3.42 7.87
N PHE A 101 5.28 -3.17 7.90
CA PHE A 101 4.63 -2.08 7.17
C PHE A 101 5.26 -0.72 7.49
N LYS A 102 5.45 -0.42 8.79
CA LYS A 102 6.08 0.83 9.24
C LYS A 102 7.50 0.97 8.69
N ALA A 103 8.33 -0.06 8.88
CA ALA A 103 9.73 -0.03 8.48
C ALA A 103 9.87 0.11 6.95
N ALA A 104 9.07 -0.63 6.19
CA ALA A 104 9.06 -0.55 4.72
C ALA A 104 8.72 0.87 4.23
N ARG A 105 7.71 1.51 4.82
CA ARG A 105 7.37 2.90 4.47
C ARG A 105 8.41 3.91 4.92
N GLN A 106 8.97 3.78 6.12
CA GLN A 106 9.98 4.72 6.62
C GLN A 106 11.23 4.71 5.74
N ALA A 107 11.81 3.52 5.52
CA ALA A 107 13.00 3.37 4.70
C ALA A 107 12.75 3.79 3.25
N THR A 108 11.55 3.55 2.72
CA THR A 108 11.20 3.98 1.36
C THR A 108 10.96 5.49 1.27
N GLY A 109 10.33 6.10 2.27
CA GLY A 109 10.13 7.55 2.35
C GLY A 109 11.44 8.33 2.34
N GLU A 110 12.48 7.81 3.01
CA GLU A 110 13.82 8.39 2.98
C GLU A 110 14.46 8.35 1.59
N LEU A 111 14.24 7.28 0.82
CA LEU A 111 14.71 7.22 -0.57
C LEU A 111 14.01 8.26 -1.44
N LEU A 112 12.68 8.37 -1.32
CA LEU A 112 11.88 9.31 -2.13
C LEU A 112 12.35 10.77 -1.96
N ASP A 113 12.75 11.17 -0.76
CA ASP A 113 13.27 12.52 -0.49
C ASP A 113 14.58 12.84 -1.22
N ARG A 114 15.30 11.82 -1.68
CA ARG A 114 16.67 11.92 -2.20
C ARG A 114 16.75 11.64 -3.70
N LEU A 115 15.64 11.28 -4.34
CA LEU A 115 15.64 10.96 -5.76
C LEU A 115 15.96 12.19 -6.61
N THR A 116 16.86 12.03 -7.56
CA THR A 116 17.16 13.02 -8.60
C THR A 116 16.08 13.04 -9.67
N GLU A 117 16.04 14.08 -10.50
CA GLU A 117 15.11 14.15 -11.65
C GLU A 117 15.30 12.96 -12.60
N ASP A 118 16.54 12.57 -12.89
CA ASP A 118 16.85 11.40 -13.73
C ASP A 118 16.31 10.11 -13.13
N GLN A 119 16.32 9.98 -11.79
CA GLN A 119 15.76 8.82 -11.11
C GLN A 119 14.23 8.80 -11.15
N TRP A 120 13.57 9.96 -11.07
CA TRP A 120 12.13 10.07 -11.25
C TRP A 120 11.67 9.69 -12.66
N ALA A 121 12.49 9.97 -13.68
CA ALA A 121 12.22 9.60 -15.07
C ALA A 121 12.42 8.10 -15.37
N ARG A 122 12.87 7.29 -14.39
CA ARG A 122 13.13 5.86 -14.62
C ARG A 122 11.84 5.05 -14.74
N GLU A 123 11.95 4.00 -15.56
CA GLU A 123 10.86 3.10 -15.88
C GLU A 123 11.34 1.66 -16.01
N GLY A 124 10.39 0.74 -15.88
CA GLY A 124 10.50 -0.68 -16.20
C GLY A 124 9.19 -1.19 -16.80
N THR A 125 8.98 -2.49 -16.71
CA THR A 125 7.77 -3.14 -17.21
C THR A 125 7.14 -4.00 -16.13
N HIS A 126 5.92 -3.67 -15.71
CA HIS A 126 5.11 -4.49 -14.83
C HIS A 126 4.50 -5.66 -15.62
N THR A 127 4.57 -6.88 -15.10
CA THR A 127 4.10 -8.09 -15.79
C THR A 127 2.62 -8.08 -16.11
N GLU A 128 1.83 -7.28 -15.38
CA GLU A 128 0.36 -7.23 -15.52
C GLU A 128 -0.14 -5.95 -16.22
N SER A 129 0.60 -4.84 -16.15
CA SER A 129 0.12 -3.52 -16.59
C SER A 129 1.02 -2.84 -17.62
N GLY A 130 2.10 -3.50 -18.06
CA GLY A 130 3.01 -2.94 -19.06
C GLY A 130 3.93 -1.87 -18.48
N ARG A 131 4.07 -0.73 -19.16
CA ARG A 131 4.98 0.35 -18.75
C ARG A 131 4.71 0.77 -17.30
N TYR A 132 5.77 0.88 -16.50
CA TYR A 132 5.67 1.22 -15.08
C TYR A 132 6.83 2.10 -14.63
N THR A 133 6.53 3.32 -14.20
CA THR A 133 7.51 4.33 -13.81
C THR A 133 7.65 4.48 -12.30
N VAL A 134 8.71 5.16 -11.86
CA VAL A 134 8.85 5.60 -10.45
C VAL A 134 7.69 6.52 -10.04
N GLU A 135 7.18 7.34 -10.96
CA GLU A 135 6.03 8.21 -10.71
C GLU A 135 4.72 7.43 -10.58
N ASP A 136 4.51 6.39 -11.40
CA ASP A 136 3.34 5.51 -11.28
C ASP A 136 3.34 4.79 -9.94
N TRP A 137 4.52 4.30 -9.52
CA TRP A 137 4.70 3.75 -8.18
C TRP A 137 4.30 4.75 -7.10
N LEU A 138 4.76 6.00 -7.18
CA LEU A 138 4.44 7.03 -6.19
C LEU A 138 2.93 7.33 -6.17
N LYS A 139 2.29 7.48 -7.33
CA LYS A 139 0.84 7.72 -7.44
C LYS A 139 0.03 6.63 -6.72
N ILE A 140 0.37 5.36 -6.97
CA ILE A 140 -0.32 4.20 -6.38
C ILE A 140 -0.11 4.18 -4.86
N TYR A 141 1.15 4.15 -4.41
CA TYR A 141 1.45 3.88 -3.00
C TYR A 141 1.25 5.10 -2.08
N ALA A 142 1.18 6.32 -2.65
CA ALA A 142 0.74 7.49 -1.92
C ALA A 142 -0.74 7.41 -1.51
N ALA A 143 -1.60 6.71 -2.26
CA ALA A 143 -3.01 6.53 -1.92
C ALA A 143 -3.28 5.24 -1.13
N HIS A 144 -2.58 4.16 -1.47
CA HIS A 144 -2.83 2.79 -1.02
C HIS A 144 -3.17 2.63 0.47
N ALA A 145 -2.29 3.07 1.37
CA ALA A 145 -2.50 2.93 2.82
C ALA A 145 -3.74 3.70 3.34
N HIS A 146 -4.04 4.85 2.75
CA HIS A 146 -5.22 5.67 3.12
C HIS A 146 -6.51 5.00 2.70
N ASP A 147 -6.51 4.36 1.54
CA ASP A 147 -7.65 3.64 1.01
C ASP A 147 -7.97 2.42 1.88
N HIS A 148 -6.93 1.70 2.30
CA HIS A 148 -7.06 0.61 3.26
C HIS A 148 -7.43 1.07 4.68
N ALA A 149 -6.99 2.25 5.13
CA ALA A 149 -7.47 2.84 6.38
C ALA A 149 -8.99 3.09 6.33
N ARG A 150 -9.52 3.56 5.18
CA ARG A 150 -10.97 3.69 4.97
C ARG A 150 -11.66 2.33 4.94
N GLN A 151 -11.05 1.32 4.30
CA GLN A 151 -11.57 -0.05 4.28
C GLN A 151 -11.68 -0.64 5.69
N ILE A 152 -10.66 -0.49 6.53
CA ILE A 152 -10.68 -0.90 7.96
C ILE A 152 -11.88 -0.29 8.70
N ILE A 153 -12.12 1.01 8.53
CA ILE A 153 -13.25 1.69 9.17
C ILE A 153 -14.59 1.18 8.62
N ASN A 154 -14.67 0.94 7.31
CA ASN A 154 -15.91 0.52 6.65
C ASN A 154 -16.26 -0.94 6.96
N ALA A 155 -15.28 -1.82 7.17
CA ALA A 155 -15.48 -3.24 7.47
C ALA A 155 -16.36 -3.48 8.71
N VAL A 156 -16.39 -2.51 9.63
CA VAL A 156 -17.14 -2.63 10.90
C VAL A 156 -18.39 -1.75 10.97
N LYS A 157 -18.73 -1.06 9.87
CA LYS A 157 -20.00 -0.34 9.79
C LYS A 157 -21.13 -1.35 9.63
N LYS A 158 -22.26 -1.13 10.30
CA LYS A 158 -23.45 -1.98 10.13
C LYS A 158 -23.82 -2.00 8.63
N PRO A 159 -24.13 -3.16 8.04
CA PRO A 159 -24.67 -3.20 6.70
C PRO A 159 -25.92 -2.32 6.66
N ARG A 160 -26.00 -1.43 5.65
CA ARG A 160 -27.25 -0.71 5.39
C ARG A 160 -28.32 -1.79 5.17
N ARG A 161 -29.38 -1.79 5.99
CA ARG A 161 -30.54 -2.65 5.72
C ARG A 161 -30.94 -2.41 4.27
N ALA A 162 -30.92 -3.45 3.46
CA ALA A 162 -31.59 -3.40 2.16
C ALA A 162 -33.04 -3.03 2.45
N VAL A 163 -33.48 -1.89 1.91
CA VAL A 163 -34.90 -1.54 1.92
C VAL A 163 -35.54 -2.56 0.99
N SER A 164 -36.30 -3.48 1.57
CA SER A 164 -37.22 -4.39 0.87
C SER A 164 -38.31 -3.60 0.16
#